data_AF-A0A957DVY6-F1
#
_entry.id   AF-A0A957DVY6-F1
#
_cell.length_a   1.000
_cell.length_b   1.000
_cell.length_c   1.000
_cell.angle_alpha   90.00
_cell.angle_beta   90.00
_cell.angle_gamma   90.00
#
_symmetry.space_group_name_H-M   'P 1'
#
loop_
_entity.id
_entity.type
_entity.pdbx_description
1 polymer ?
#
loop_
_entity_poly.entity_id
_entity_poly.type
_entity_poly.pdbx_seq_one_letter_code
_entity_poly.pdbx_strand_id
1 'polypeptide(L)'
;ILPLTFVHEADYGRIVEGDTLVLPDIRQALRSGRPIQLINQSRHETYLTEHQLSDRQIEIVLVGGQINLFRQQHAVAQGAK
;
A
#
# COMPACT_ATOMS: atom_id res chain seq x y z
N ILE A 1 -5.27 3.70 5.37
CA ILE A 1 -4.14 2.98 6.03
C ILE A 1 -3.80 1.78 5.17
N LEU A 2 -2.53 1.50 4.92
CA LEU A 2 -2.06 0.35 4.16
C LEU A 2 -1.36 -0.63 5.10
N PRO A 3 -1.96 -1.79 5.43
CA PRO A 3 -1.29 -2.79 6.24
C PRO A 3 -0.24 -3.52 5.39
N LEU A 4 0.99 -3.53 5.88
CA LEU A 4 2.12 -4.25 5.30
C LEU A 4 2.76 -5.13 6.37
N THR A 5 3.19 -6.31 5.96
CA THR A 5 3.94 -7.26 6.79
C THR A 5 5.29 -7.48 6.16
N PHE A 6 6.37 -7.49 6.94
CA PHE A 6 7.69 -7.83 6.42
C PHE A 6 7.72 -9.30 6.00
N VAL A 7 8.29 -9.57 4.82
CA VAL A 7 8.53 -10.95 4.36
C VAL A 7 9.59 -11.61 5.24
N HIS A 8 10.59 -10.84 5.69
CA HIS A 8 11.60 -11.28 6.65
C HIS A 8 11.43 -10.50 7.96
N GLU A 9 11.03 -11.18 9.03
CA GLU A 9 10.77 -10.56 10.33
C GLU A 9 11.98 -9.80 10.90
N ALA A 10 13.20 -10.29 10.63
CA ALA A 10 14.44 -9.64 11.08
C ALA A 10 14.69 -8.26 10.46
N ASP A 11 14.02 -7.90 9.36
CA ASP A 11 14.15 -6.59 8.73
C ASP A 11 13.53 -5.49 9.59
N TYR A 12 12.49 -5.81 10.38
CA TYR A 12 11.86 -4.86 11.31
C TYR A 12 12.87 -4.28 12.31
N GLY A 13 13.73 -5.12 12.87
CA GLY A 13 14.73 -4.70 13.86
C GLY A 13 15.87 -3.83 13.30
N ARG A 14 15.95 -3.66 11.98
CA ARG A 14 16.95 -2.82 11.32
C ARG A 14 16.50 -1.38 11.12
N ILE A 15 15.18 -1.15 11.15
CA ILE A 15 14.57 0.16 11.04
C ILE A 15 14.60 0.81 12.42
N VAL A 16 15.06 2.05 12.47
CA VAL A 16 15.12 2.83 13.71
C VAL A 16 14.26 4.08 13.61
N GLU A 17 13.92 4.65 14.77
CA GLU A 17 13.21 5.92 14.82
C GLU A 17 14.01 7.00 14.10
N GLY A 18 13.32 7.79 13.27
CA GLY A 18 13.92 8.83 12.43
C GLY A 18 14.32 8.38 11.02
N ASP A 19 14.25 7.08 10.69
CA ASP A 19 14.49 6.61 9.33
C ASP A 19 13.42 7.11 8.35
N THR A 20 13.86 7.47 7.14
CA THR A 20 12.95 7.84 6.04
C THR A 20 12.71 6.62 5.16
N LEU A 21 11.44 6.19 5.15
CA LEU A 21 10.97 5.01 4.44
C LEU A 21 10.18 5.40 3.19
N VAL A 22 10.48 4.75 2.07
CA VAL A 22 9.87 5.02 0.77
C VAL A 22 9.33 3.75 0.14
N LEU A 23 8.08 3.82 -0.32
CA LEU A 23 7.40 2.76 -1.08
C LEU A 23 7.25 3.23 -2.54
N PRO A 24 8.22 2.95 -3.43
CA PRO A 24 8.11 3.33 -4.83
C PRO A 24 6.94 2.58 -5.50
N ASP A 25 6.24 3.26 -6.41
CA ASP A 25 5.22 2.68 -7.27
C ASP A 25 4.12 1.88 -6.56
N ILE A 26 3.78 2.27 -5.32
CA ILE A 26 2.90 1.51 -4.42
C ILE A 26 1.55 1.14 -5.06
N ARG A 27 0.99 2.03 -5.89
CA ARG A 27 -0.27 1.78 -6.59
C ARG A 27 -0.20 0.60 -7.57
N GLN A 28 0.93 0.45 -8.26
CA GLN A 28 1.16 -0.67 -9.17
C GLN A 28 1.50 -1.94 -8.39
N ALA A 29 2.33 -1.80 -7.35
CA ALA A 29 2.75 -2.92 -6.52
C ALA A 29 1.56 -3.64 -5.87
N LEU A 30 0.61 -2.88 -5.29
CA LEU A 30 -0.63 -3.42 -4.72
C LEU A 30 -1.47 -4.23 -5.72
N ARG A 31 -1.55 -3.77 -6.97
CA ARG A 31 -2.33 -4.47 -8.02
C ARG A 31 -1.64 -5.72 -8.54
N SER A 32 -0.32 -5.82 -8.38
CA SER A 32 0.46 -6.95 -8.91
C SER A 32 0.41 -8.19 -8.04
N GLY A 33 0.00 -8.07 -6.77
CA GLY A 33 0.02 -9.14 -5.78
C GLY A 33 1.44 -9.66 -5.43
N ARG A 34 2.48 -8.93 -5.83
CA ARG A 34 3.89 -9.26 -5.54
C ARG A 34 4.34 -8.57 -4.25
N PRO A 35 5.42 -9.06 -3.61
CA PRO A 35 6.08 -8.35 -2.54
C PRO A 35 6.40 -6.90 -2.95
N ILE A 36 6.06 -5.97 -2.07
CA ILE A 36 6.26 -4.53 -2.18
C ILE A 36 7.64 -4.20 -1.62
N GLN A 37 8.45 -3.51 -2.41
CA GLN A 37 9.75 -3.00 -1.97
C GLN A 37 9.56 -1.80 -1.05
N LEU A 38 10.21 -1.85 0.11
CA LEU A 38 10.30 -0.77 1.08
C LEU A 38 11.76 -0.32 1.16
N ILE A 39 12.04 0.90 0.72
CA ILE A 39 13.39 1.46 0.68
C ILE A 39 13.60 2.32 1.92
N ASN A 40 14.64 2.01 2.69
CA ASN A 40 15.13 2.88 3.76
C ASN A 40 16.23 3.79 3.20
N GLN A 41 15.88 5.05 2.96
CA GLN A 41 16.82 6.01 2.38
C GLN A 41 17.92 6.42 3.36
N SER A 42 17.60 6.46 4.66
CA SER A 42 18.56 6.83 5.70
C SER A 42 19.67 5.78 5.84
N ARG A 43 19.33 4.51 5.64
CA ARG A 43 20.26 3.37 5.82
C ARG A 43 20.79 2.77 4.52
N HIS A 44 20.28 3.19 3.36
CA HIS A 44 20.57 2.59 2.05
C HIS A 44 20.24 1.09 2.00
N GLU A 45 19.14 0.70 2.67
CA GLU A 45 18.66 -0.68 2.75
C GLU A 45 17.33 -0.82 1.98
N THR A 46 17.03 -2.04 1.51
CA THR A 46 15.74 -2.36 0.89
C THR A 46 15.17 -3.62 1.53
N TYR A 47 13.91 -3.56 1.91
CA TYR A 47 13.16 -4.64 2.54
C TYR A 47 12.01 -5.06 1.63
N LEU A 48 11.58 -6.31 1.79
CA LEU A 48 10.40 -6.82 1.12
C LEU A 48 9.24 -6.89 2.11
N THR A 49 8.09 -6.39 1.68
CA THR A 49 6.85 -6.41 2.45
C THR A 49 5.72 -7.02 1.62
N GLU A 50 4.70 -7.55 2.26
CA GLU A 50 3.53 -8.13 1.61
C GLU A 50 2.24 -7.66 2.29
N HIS A 51 1.11 -7.94 1.65
CA HIS A 51 -0.22 -7.71 2.22
C HIS A 51 -1.16 -8.88 1.92
N GLN A 52 -2.20 -9.01 2.72
CA GLN A 52 -3.27 -9.99 2.51
C GLN A 52 -4.60 -9.34 2.10
N LEU A 53 -4.54 -8.12 1.56
CA LEU A 53 -5.71 -7.41 1.04
C LEU A 53 -6.31 -8.14 -0.16
N SER A 54 -7.63 -8.34 -0.12
CA SER A 54 -8.43 -8.73 -1.29
C SER A 54 -8.47 -7.61 -2.34
N ASP A 55 -8.83 -7.94 -3.59
CA ASP A 55 -8.99 -6.98 -4.68
C ASP A 55 -9.88 -5.78 -4.31
N ARG A 56 -11.01 -6.06 -3.65
CA ARG A 56 -11.92 -5.03 -3.15
C ARG A 56 -11.25 -4.11 -2.13
N GLN A 57 -10.44 -4.66 -1.23
CA GLN A 57 -9.74 -3.86 -0.23
C GLN A 57 -8.62 -3.03 -0.89
N ILE A 58 -7.95 -3.55 -1.91
CA ILE A 58 -6.98 -2.78 -2.72
C ILE A 58 -7.68 -1.58 -3.35
N GLU A 59 -8.85 -1.76 -3.98
CA GLU A 59 -9.64 -0.64 -4.53
C GLU A 59 -9.97 0.42 -3.47
N ILE A 60 -10.45 -0.01 -2.29
CA ILE A 60 -10.75 0.87 -1.17
C ILE A 60 -9.52 1.70 -0.77
N VAL A 61 -8.35 1.07 -0.67
CA VAL A 61 -7.10 1.77 -0.33
C VAL A 61 -6.71 2.76 -1.43
N LEU A 62 -6.81 2.36 -2.70
CA LEU A 62 -6.43 3.20 -3.84
C LEU A 62 -7.29 4.47 -3.98
N VAL A 63 -8.57 4.40 -3.61
CA VAL A 63 -9.49 5.56 -3.60
C VAL A 63 -9.46 6.34 -2.28
N GLY A 64 -8.63 5.92 -1.33
CA GLY A 64 -8.44 6.63 -0.05
C GLY A 64 -9.54 6.37 0.99
N GLY A 65 -10.30 5.28 0.87
CA GLY A 65 -11.24 4.84 1.90
C GLY A 65 -12.61 4.42 1.35
N GLN A 66 -13.37 3.71 2.19
CA GLN A 66 -14.65 3.10 1.80
C GLN A 66 -15.71 4.15 1.42
N ILE A 67 -15.73 5.30 2.11
CA ILE A 67 -16.64 6.41 1.79
C ILE A 67 -16.37 6.95 0.39
N ASN A 68 -15.10 7.05 -0.01
CA ASN A 68 -14.73 7.52 -1.34
C ASN A 68 -15.14 6.52 -2.43
N LEU A 69 -14.98 5.21 -2.16
CA LEU A 69 -15.45 4.17 -3.08
C LEU A 69 -16.96 4.28 -3.31
N PHE A 70 -17.73 4.44 -2.23
CA PHE A 70 -19.19 4.62 -2.30
C PHE A 70 -19.56 5.88 -3.10
N ARG A 71 -18.91 7.02 -2.82
CA ARG A 71 -19.15 8.27 -3.57
C ARG A 71 -18.87 8.11 -5.07
N GLN A 72 -17.79 7.41 -5.47
CA GLN A 72 -17.50 7.16 -6.88
C GLN A 72 -18.58 6.30 -7.54
N GLN A 73 -19.00 5.21 -6.90
CA GLN A 73 -20.05 4.34 -7.42
C GLN A 73 -21.38 5.09 -7.63
N HIS A 74 -21.73 5.97 -6.69
CA HIS A 74 -22.95 6.78 -6.79
C HIS A 74 -22.82 7.97 -7.76
N ALA A 75 -21.66 8.61 -7.87
CA ALA A 75 -21.44 9.70 -8.83
C ALA A 75 -21.45 9.20 -10.28
N VAL A 76 -20.87 8.04 -10.56
CA VAL A 76 -20.90 7.41 -11.89
C VAL A 76 -22.34 7.03 -12.28
N ALA A 77 -23.15 6.55 -11.34
CA ALA A 77 -24.56 6.24 -11.57
C ALA A 77 -25.43 7.49 -11.84
N GLN A 78 -25.01 8.69 -11.40
CA GLN A 78 -25.75 9.94 -11.64
C GLN A 78 -25.25 10.73 -12.85
N GLY A 79 -24.07 10.43 -13.40
CA GLY A 79 -23.55 11.03 -14.63
C GLY A 79 -23.99 10.32 -15.92
N ALA A 80 -24.67 9.17 -15.83
CA ALA A 80 -25.21 8.42 -16.96
C ALA A 80 -26.69 8.73 -17.27
N LYS A 81 -27.17 9.91 -16.86
CA LYS A 81 -28.49 10.44 -17.19
C LYS A 81 -28.37 11.65 -18.11
#